data_AF-A0AAW4MEW0-F1
#
_entry.id   AF-A0AAW4MEW0-F1
#
_cell.length_a   1.000
_cell.length_b   1.000
_cell.length_c   1.000
_cell.angle_alpha   90.00
_cell.angle_beta   90.00
_cell.angle_gamma   90.00
#
_symmetry.space_group_name_H-M   'P 1'
#
loop_
_entity.id
_entity.type
_entity.pdbx_description
1 polymer ?
#
loop_
_entity_poly.entity_id
_entity_poly.type
_entity_poly.pdbx_seq_one_letter_code
_entity_poly.pdbx_strand_id
1 'polypeptide(L)'
;PWVDGNGRTARLLMNYIQFCYHLFPTKIFKEDREEYILSLRQCQNEETNQPFLDFMARQLKKSLSIEIERFNVSRKKGFSFMF
;
A
#
# COMPACT_ATOMS: atom_id res chain seq x y z
N PRO A 1 4.46 15.32 -16.05
CA PRO A 1 5.82 15.91 -15.95
C PRO A 1 6.85 15.12 -16.77
N TRP A 2 6.76 13.79 -16.79
CA TRP A 2 7.62 12.91 -17.62
C TRP A 2 6.81 12.09 -18.62
N VAL A 3 7.49 11.55 -19.65
CA VAL A 3 6.89 10.72 -20.71
C VAL A 3 6.39 9.37 -20.19
N ASP A 4 7.10 8.76 -19.23
CA ASP A 4 6.70 7.53 -18.55
C ASP A 4 7.19 7.61 -17.08
N GLY A 5 6.70 6.71 -16.23
CA GLY A 5 7.17 6.53 -14.86
C GLY A 5 6.37 7.33 -13.84
N ASN A 6 5.52 8.27 -14.26
CA ASN A 6 4.77 9.15 -13.36
C ASN A 6 4.05 8.38 -12.23
N GLY A 7 3.33 7.29 -12.56
CA GLY A 7 2.62 6.50 -11.55
C GLY A 7 3.56 5.73 -10.60
N ARG A 8 4.74 5.30 -11.06
CA ARG A 8 5.76 4.65 -10.20
C ARG A 8 6.37 5.67 -9.25
N THR A 9 6.77 6.83 -9.78
CA THR A 9 7.34 7.93 -9.00
C THR A 9 6.35 8.49 -7.98
N ALA A 10 5.06 8.64 -8.35
CA ALA A 10 4.03 9.09 -7.43
C ALA A 10 3.86 8.15 -6.24
N ARG A 11 3.83 6.83 -6.47
CA ARG A 11 3.77 5.83 -5.39
C ARG A 11 5.03 5.82 -4.54
N LEU A 12 6.19 5.98 -5.16
CA LEU A 12 7.45 6.09 -4.42
C LEU A 12 7.47 7.33 -3.52
N LEU A 13 7.01 8.48 -4.03
CA LEU A 13 6.90 9.72 -3.26
C LEU A 13 5.90 9.58 -2.11
N MET A 14 4.74 8.98 -2.35
CA MET A 14 3.76 8.67 -1.31
C MET A 14 4.38 7.80 -0.19
N ASN A 15 5.09 6.74 -0.55
CA ASN A 15 5.78 5.88 0.42
C ASN A 15 6.89 6.63 1.16
N TYR A 16 7.61 7.52 0.49
CA TYR A 16 8.62 8.38 1.11
C TYR A 16 8.01 9.31 2.15
N ILE A 17 6.89 9.97 1.84
CA ILE A 17 6.17 10.81 2.80
C ILE A 17 5.73 9.98 4.00
N GLN A 18 5.11 8.81 3.78
CA GLN A 18 4.72 7.90 4.87
C GLN A 18 5.91 7.55 5.77
N PHE A 19 7.07 7.24 5.17
CA PHE A 19 8.29 6.96 5.90
C PHE A 19 8.76 8.15 6.75
N CYS A 20 8.73 9.38 6.21
CA CYS A 20 9.08 10.60 6.96
C CYS A 20 8.18 10.82 8.18
N TYR A 21 6.94 10.33 8.16
CA TYR A 21 6.00 10.39 9.27
C TYR A 21 5.97 9.10 10.12
N HIS A 22 6.97 8.22 9.99
CA HIS A 22 7.05 6.95 10.72
C HIS A 22 5.84 6.02 10.51
N LEU A 23 5.18 6.14 9.35
CA LEU A 23 4.07 5.28 8.94
C LEU A 23 4.60 4.12 8.10
N PHE A 24 3.87 3.00 8.14
CA PHE A 24 4.16 1.87 7.28
C PHE A 24 3.92 2.23 5.80
N PRO A 25 4.89 1.97 4.91
CA PRO A 25 4.70 2.15 3.48
C PRO A 25 3.52 1.31 2.97
N THR A 26 2.60 1.93 2.25
CA THR A 26 1.43 1.21 1.77
C THR A 26 1.76 0.44 0.49
N LYS A 27 1.49 -0.86 0.52
CA LYS A 27 1.65 -1.73 -0.63
C LYS A 27 0.34 -1.82 -1.40
N ILE A 28 0.38 -1.47 -2.68
CA ILE A 28 -0.74 -1.69 -3.60
C ILE A 28 -0.54 -3.06 -4.25
N PHE A 29 -1.46 -3.97 -3.97
CA PHE A 29 -1.41 -5.33 -4.49
C PHE A 29 -1.75 -5.36 -5.98
N LYS A 30 -1.12 -6.28 -6.74
CA LYS A 30 -1.26 -6.32 -8.20
C LYS A 30 -2.69 -6.68 -8.61
N GLU A 31 -3.32 -7.55 -7.84
CA GLU A 31 -4.71 -7.97 -8.01
C GLU A 31 -5.72 -6.81 -7.83
N ASP A 32 -5.37 -5.80 -7.04
CA ASP A 32 -6.24 -4.66 -6.72
C ASP A 32 -5.94 -3.42 -7.60
N ARG A 33 -5.19 -3.62 -8.70
CA ARG A 33 -4.76 -2.54 -9.61
C ARG A 33 -5.93 -1.80 -10.24
N GLU A 34 -6.96 -2.51 -10.67
CA GLU A 34 -8.11 -1.88 -11.33
C GLU A 34 -8.88 -0.99 -10.35
N GLU A 35 -9.03 -1.44 -9.10
CA GLU A 35 -9.67 -0.65 -8.04
C GLU A 35 -8.85 0.61 -7.69
N TYR A 36 -7.52 0.50 -7.67
CA TYR A 36 -6.64 1.67 -7.55
C TYR A 36 -6.91 2.70 -8.67
N ILE A 37 -6.96 2.27 -9.93
CA ILE A 37 -7.23 3.17 -11.07
C ILE A 37 -8.63 3.77 -10.99
N LEU A 38 -9.64 2.99 -10.56
CA LEU A 38 -10.99 3.47 -10.36
C LEU A 38 -11.06 4.55 -9.27
N SER A 39 -10.42 4.33 -8.12
CA SER A 39 -10.40 5.32 -7.03
C SER A 39 -9.79 6.66 -7.48
N LEU A 40 -8.73 6.63 -8.28
CA LEU A 40 -8.11 7.84 -8.85
C LEU A 40 -9.05 8.57 -9.81
N ARG A 41 -9.79 7.84 -10.66
CA ARG A 41 -10.77 8.44 -11.58
C ARG A 41 -11.94 9.05 -10.84
N GLN A 42 -12.43 8.38 -9.79
CA GLN A 42 -13.50 8.93 -8.94
C GLN A 42 -13.06 10.23 -8.28
N CYS A 43 -11.82 10.28 -7.76
CA CYS A 43 -11.30 11.51 -7.16
C CYS A 43 -11.22 12.69 -8.14
N GLN A 44 -10.97 12.40 -9.43
CA GLN A 44 -10.95 13.42 -10.48
C GLN A 44 -12.36 13.93 -10.81
N ASN A 45 -13.38 13.07 -10.75
CA ASN A 45 -14.75 13.43 -11.12
C ASN A 45 -15.52 14.10 -9.98
N GLU A 46 -15.31 13.65 -8.75
CA GLU A 46 -16.08 14.07 -7.56
C GLU A 46 -15.37 15.19 -6.78
N GLU A 47 -14.22 15.67 -7.25
CA GLU A 47 -13.36 16.67 -6.60
C GLU A 47 -13.02 16.36 -5.12
N THR A 48 -13.06 15.08 -4.75
CA THR A 48 -12.78 14.59 -3.41
C THR A 48 -11.73 13.50 -3.45
N ASN A 49 -10.81 13.48 -2.47
CA ASN A 49 -9.80 12.43 -2.37
C ASN A 49 -10.27 11.20 -1.60
N GLN A 50 -11.51 11.21 -1.08
CA GLN A 50 -12.01 10.17 -0.19
C GLN A 50 -11.93 8.75 -0.80
N PRO A 51 -12.35 8.51 -2.07
CA PRO A 51 -12.27 7.18 -2.66
C PRO A 51 -10.85 6.61 -2.68
N PHE A 52 -9.85 7.45 -2.96
CA PHE A 52 -8.45 7.07 -2.95
C PHE A 52 -7.94 6.80 -1.53
N LEU A 53 -8.29 7.64 -0.57
CA LEU A 53 -7.90 7.46 0.83
C LEU A 53 -8.46 6.15 1.41
N ASP A 54 -9.72 5.84 1.13
CA ASP A 54 -10.39 4.60 1.57
C ASP A 54 -9.74 3.36 0.93
N PHE A 55 -9.40 3.44 -0.35
CA PHE A 55 -8.65 2.39 -1.04
C PHE A 55 -7.29 2.14 -0.35
N MET A 56 -6.51 3.20 -0.13
CA MET A 56 -5.19 3.08 0.49
C MET A 56 -5.26 2.54 1.91
N ALA A 57 -6.25 2.96 2.72
CA ALA A 57 -6.49 2.43 4.06
C ALA A 57 -6.78 0.92 4.06
N ARG A 58 -7.60 0.44 3.10
CA ARG A 58 -7.87 -1.00 2.94
C ARG A 58 -6.61 -1.78 2.53
N GLN A 59 -5.82 -1.24 1.60
CA GLN A 59 -4.56 -1.86 1.17
C GLN A 59 -3.56 -1.97 2.32
N LEU A 60 -3.46 -0.95 3.17
CA LEU A 60 -2.62 -0.98 4.36
C LEU A 60 -3.11 -2.04 5.36
N LYS A 61 -4.42 -2.08 5.64
CA LYS A 61 -5.03 -3.10 6.50
C LYS A 61 -4.72 -4.52 6.00
N LYS A 62 -4.92 -4.77 4.70
CA LYS A 62 -4.59 -6.05 4.04
C LYS A 62 -3.12 -6.43 4.24
N SER A 63 -2.22 -5.47 4.02
CA SER A 63 -0.77 -5.68 4.20
C SER A 63 -0.42 -6.06 5.64
N LEU A 64 -0.94 -5.32 6.62
CA LEU A 64 -0.69 -5.59 8.04
C LEU A 64 -1.26 -6.93 8.48
N SER A 65 -2.46 -7.31 8.02
CA SER A 65 -3.04 -8.62 8.31
C SER A 65 -2.16 -9.76 7.81
N ILE A 66 -1.61 -9.65 6.59
CA ILE A 66 -0.70 -10.65 6.03
C ILE A 66 0.58 -10.74 6.85
N GLU A 67 1.20 -9.61 7.22
CA GLU A 67 2.43 -9.63 8.01
C GLU A 67 2.22 -10.18 9.43
N ILE A 68 1.09 -9.89 10.07
CA ILE A 68 0.71 -10.47 11.37
C ILE A 68 0.53 -11.99 11.25
N GLU A 69 -0.11 -12.47 10.19
CA GLU A 69 -0.27 -13.90 9.94
C GLU A 69 1.10 -14.57 9.72
N ARG A 70 1.96 -14.00 8.87
CA ARG A 70 3.31 -14.48 8.62
C ARG A 70 4.14 -14.54 9.91
N PHE A 71 4.07 -13.50 10.73
CA PHE A 71 4.73 -13.47 12.03
C PHE A 71 4.23 -14.57 12.96
N ASN A 72 2.92 -14.78 13.05
CA ASN A 72 2.33 -15.84 13.86
C ASN A 72 2.73 -17.24 13.39
N VAL A 73 2.79 -17.46 12.08
CA VAL A 73 3.27 -18.73 11.49
C VAL A 73 4.75 -18.94 11.81
N SER A 74 5.59 -17.91 11.65
CA SER A 74 7.01 -17.96 12.01
C SER A 74 7.21 -18.29 13.49
N ARG A 75 6.46 -17.63 14.39
CA ARG A 75 6.50 -17.89 15.84
C ARG A 75 6.14 -19.33 16.18
N LYS A 76 5.12 -19.90 15.52
CA LYS A 76 4.70 -21.30 15.71
C LYS A 76 5.72 -22.33 15.18
N LYS A 77 6.51 -21.96 14.16
CA LYS A 77 7.56 -22.82 13.59
C LYS A 77 8.82 -22.91 14.46
N GLY A 78 8.90 -22.14 15.55
CA GLY A 78 10.06 -22.10 16.44
C GLY A 78 11.27 -21.42 15.78
N PHE A 79 12.17 -20.91 16.61
CA PHE A 79 13.49 -20.39 16.22
C PHE A 79 14.36 -21.49 15.57
N SER A 80 14.02 -21.93 14.36
CA SER A 80 14.92 -22.71 13.51
C SER A 80 15.61 -21.74 12.57
N PHE A 81 16.53 -20.95 13.13
CA PHE A 81 17.74 -20.43 12.49
C PHE A 81 18.47 -19.55 13.52
N MET A 82 19.17 -20.21 14.45
CA MET A 82 20.43 -19.71 15.00
C MET A 82 21.50 -20.70 14.53
N PHE A 83 22.39 -20.20 13.67
CA PHE A 83 23.53 -20.86 13.00
C PHE A 83 23.20 -21.74 11.79
#